data_AF-A0A6H2NN21-F1
#
_entry.id   AF-A0A6H2NN21-F1
#
_cell.length_a   1.000
_cell.length_b   1.000
_cell.length_c   1.000
_cell.angle_alpha   90.00
_cell.angle_beta   90.00
_cell.angle_gamma   90.00
#
_symmetry.space_group_name_H-M   'P 1'
#
loop_
_entity.id
_entity.type
_entity.pdbx_description
1 polymer ?
#
loop_
_entity_poly.entity_id
_entity_poly.type
_entity_poly.pdbx_seq_one_letter_code
_entity_poly.pdbx_strand_id
1 'polypeptide(L)'
;MLRWMIPMVAMALVVCGGFHDPQETHQMVATLAPQLDIEPDRVLVFVPTSSSDILSAQALRQWLAPSLAQWAQLDTAPTERASAPQPAYPDVLVWAFSAGCVGAAGLVNYWHRYRGTVRALFMVDGWGVPGPSVVPVHRLSHDWITHVTSPCWGCPTAHFYADPGVPHRQLWRSPDQVAGWQVGPPGEASLAVNAADVLISWSRYYGQRPLDPYQQLITHNPKMLPMSN
;
A
#
# COMPACT_ATOMS: atom_id res chain seq x y z
N MET A 1 -29.96 17.37 -14.46
CA MET A 1 -28.68 16.65 -14.62
C MET A 1 -28.42 15.83 -13.38
N LEU A 2 -28.75 14.53 -13.39
CA LEU A 2 -28.32 13.62 -12.33
C LEU A 2 -26.85 13.30 -12.58
N ARG A 3 -25.96 13.84 -11.74
CA ARG A 3 -24.58 13.37 -11.64
C ARG A 3 -24.66 11.97 -11.05
N TRP A 4 -24.44 10.95 -11.88
CA TRP A 4 -24.24 9.60 -11.38
C TRP A 4 -23.04 9.66 -10.43
N MET A 5 -23.31 9.69 -9.12
CA MET A 5 -22.31 9.52 -8.10
C MET A 5 -21.92 8.05 -8.20
N ILE A 6 -20.87 7.76 -8.97
CA ILE A 6 -20.15 6.51 -8.81
C ILE A 6 -19.76 6.48 -7.33
N PRO A 7 -20.24 5.52 -6.53
CA PRO A 7 -19.84 5.44 -5.14
C PRO A 7 -18.32 5.34 -5.13
N MET A 8 -17.66 6.33 -4.51
CA MET A 8 -16.23 6.24 -4.28
C MET A 8 -16.01 4.96 -3.48
N VAL A 9 -15.24 4.03 -4.02
CA VAL A 9 -14.95 2.80 -3.30
C VAL A 9 -14.20 3.20 -2.04
N ALA A 10 -14.73 2.78 -0.89
CA ALA A 10 -14.12 3.01 0.40
C ALA A 10 -12.68 2.47 0.38
N MET A 11 -11.68 3.33 0.60
CA MET A 11 -10.27 2.93 0.67
C MET A 11 -9.71 3.15 2.07
N ALA A 12 -8.94 2.18 2.56
CA ALA A 12 -8.16 2.26 3.78
C ALA A 12 -6.66 2.31 3.45
N LEU A 13 -5.93 3.22 4.10
CA LEU A 13 -4.47 3.23 4.07
C LEU A 13 -3.93 2.44 5.27
N VAL A 14 -3.16 1.39 5.03
CA VAL A 14 -2.48 0.60 6.05
C VAL A 14 -0.99 0.95 6.02
N VAL A 15 -0.44 1.34 7.17
CA VAL A 15 0.96 1.78 7.29
C VAL A 15 1.72 0.85 8.22
N CYS A 16 2.84 0.29 7.78
CA CYS A 16 3.66 -0.66 8.52
C CYS A 16 5.10 -0.13 8.66
N GLY A 17 5.43 0.42 9.84
CA GLY A 17 6.68 1.11 10.11
C GLY A 17 7.93 0.26 10.35
N GLY A 18 7.83 -1.07 10.39
CA GLY A 18 8.97 -1.95 10.67
C GLY A 18 9.43 -1.94 12.14
N PHE A 19 10.71 -2.22 12.37
CA PHE A 19 11.35 -2.27 13.72
C PHE A 19 11.67 -0.90 14.32
N HIS A 20 11.19 0.16 13.68
CA HIS A 20 11.56 1.52 14.05
C HIS A 20 10.64 2.07 15.14
N ASP A 21 11.06 3.17 15.74
CA ASP A 21 10.24 3.87 16.72
C ASP A 21 8.88 4.23 16.09
N PRO A 22 7.75 3.77 16.66
CA PRO A 22 6.42 4.09 16.14
C PRO A 22 6.20 5.60 15.95
N GLN A 23 6.86 6.46 16.75
CA GLN A 23 6.78 7.91 16.59
C GLN A 23 7.23 8.38 15.21
N GLU A 24 8.21 7.73 14.58
CA GLU A 24 8.64 8.10 13.22
C GLU A 24 7.54 7.84 12.20
N THR A 25 6.84 6.71 12.33
CA THR A 25 5.71 6.37 11.46
C THR A 25 4.54 7.30 11.70
N HIS A 26 4.23 7.62 12.96
CA HIS A 26 3.18 8.59 13.28
C HIS A 26 3.50 9.99 12.75
N GLN A 27 4.74 10.45 12.86
CA GLN A 27 5.16 11.75 12.33
C GLN A 27 5.05 11.79 10.80
N MET A 28 5.52 10.75 10.12
CA MET A 28 5.38 10.63 8.67
C MET A 28 3.92 10.65 8.24
N VAL A 29 3.06 9.86 8.89
CA VAL A 29 1.62 9.81 8.59
C VAL A 29 0.95 11.15 8.85
N ALA A 30 1.24 11.81 9.98
CA ALA A 30 0.70 13.13 10.28
C ALA A 30 1.09 14.19 9.25
N THR A 31 2.25 14.02 8.60
CA THR A 31 2.76 14.94 7.57
C THR A 31 2.14 14.66 6.21
N LEU A 32 2.03 13.38 5.82
CA LEU A 32 1.64 12.99 4.45
C LEU A 32 0.15 12.66 4.30
N ALA A 33 -0.47 12.02 5.29
CA ALA A 33 -1.85 11.54 5.17
C ALA A 33 -2.89 12.66 4.96
N PRO A 34 -2.77 13.87 5.55
CA PRO A 34 -3.67 14.97 5.24
C PRO A 34 -3.63 15.44 3.78
N GLN A 35 -2.58 15.05 3.05
CA GLN A 35 -2.43 15.32 1.62
C GLN A 35 -3.01 14.19 0.76
N LEU A 36 -3.58 13.15 1.38
CA LEU A 36 -4.32 12.11 0.68
C LEU A 36 -5.80 12.45 0.76
N ASP A 37 -6.55 12.17 -0.31
CA ASP A 37 -8.01 12.30 -0.32
C ASP A 37 -8.64 11.08 0.40
N ILE A 38 -8.12 10.74 1.58
CA ILE A 38 -8.51 9.61 2.42
C ILE A 38 -8.98 10.16 3.76
N GLU A 39 -10.14 9.69 4.23
CA GLU A 39 -10.67 10.10 5.52
C GLU A 39 -9.70 9.72 6.66
N PRO A 40 -9.47 10.59 7.66
CA PRO A 40 -8.47 10.35 8.70
C PRO A 40 -8.70 9.06 9.50
N ASP A 41 -9.96 8.66 9.70
CA ASP A 41 -10.32 7.42 10.39
C ASP A 41 -9.94 6.18 9.56
N ARG A 42 -9.77 6.32 8.24
CA ARG A 42 -9.39 5.24 7.32
C ARG A 42 -7.88 5.07 7.15
N VAL A 43 -7.08 5.80 7.93
CA VAL A 43 -5.62 5.65 8.01
C VAL A 43 -5.24 4.81 9.23
N LEU A 44 -4.82 3.57 8.98
CA LEU A 44 -4.47 2.59 9.99
C LEU A 44 -2.96 2.41 10.09
N VAL A 45 -2.39 2.83 11.22
CA VAL A 45 -0.97 2.65 11.52
C VAL A 45 -0.77 1.39 12.35
N PHE A 46 -0.08 0.40 11.77
CA PHE A 46 0.29 -0.81 12.50
C PHE A 46 1.41 -0.52 13.49
N VAL A 47 1.08 -0.62 14.77
CA VAL A 47 2.04 -0.56 15.87
C VAL A 47 2.20 -1.99 16.41
N PRO A 48 3.33 -2.65 16.14
CA PRO A 48 3.54 -4.03 16.56
C PRO A 48 3.66 -4.14 18.08
N THR A 49 3.07 -5.19 18.66
CA THR A 49 3.20 -5.50 20.10
C THR A 49 4.50 -6.24 20.44
N SER A 50 5.12 -6.86 19.45
CA SER A 50 6.41 -7.53 19.54
C SER A 50 7.19 -7.38 18.24
N SER A 51 8.51 -7.56 18.30
CA SER A 51 9.38 -7.55 17.14
C SER A 51 8.97 -8.61 16.09
N SER A 52 8.56 -9.80 16.53
CA SER A 52 8.07 -10.85 15.63
C SER A 52 6.80 -10.49 14.85
N ASP A 53 5.97 -9.60 15.38
CA ASP A 53 4.70 -9.24 14.74
C ASP A 53 4.93 -8.49 13.42
N ILE A 54 6.00 -7.71 13.32
CA ILE A 54 6.38 -6.93 12.13
C ILE A 54 6.59 -7.82 10.91
N LEU A 55 7.16 -9.00 11.13
CA LEU A 55 7.47 -9.97 10.09
C LEU A 55 6.27 -10.90 9.80
N SER A 56 5.28 -10.92 10.69
CA SER A 56 4.19 -11.89 10.65
C SER A 56 2.98 -11.35 9.90
N ALA A 57 2.80 -11.81 8.67
CA ALA A 57 1.56 -11.57 7.92
C ALA A 57 0.31 -12.02 8.70
N GLN A 58 0.41 -13.01 9.59
CA GLN A 58 -0.70 -13.40 10.46
C GLN A 58 -1.01 -12.35 11.52
N ALA A 59 0.01 -11.80 12.18
CA ALA A 59 -0.17 -10.76 13.18
C ALA A 59 -0.80 -9.50 12.56
N LEU A 60 -0.27 -9.03 11.41
CA LEU A 60 -0.85 -7.89 10.69
C LEU A 60 -2.31 -8.14 10.31
N ARG A 61 -2.66 -9.34 9.85
CA ARG A 61 -4.06 -9.70 9.52
C ARG A 61 -4.97 -9.67 10.75
N GLN A 62 -4.54 -10.26 11.85
CA GLN A 62 -5.33 -10.33 13.09
C GLN A 62 -5.55 -8.93 13.67
N TRP A 63 -4.54 -8.06 13.57
CA TRP A 63 -4.66 -6.67 13.97
C TRP A 63 -5.58 -5.86 13.04
N LEU A 64 -5.50 -6.06 11.73
CA LEU A 64 -6.25 -5.28 10.73
C LEU A 64 -7.75 -5.64 10.68
N ALA A 65 -8.07 -6.94 10.83
CA ALA A 65 -9.41 -7.45 10.56
C ALA A 65 -10.54 -6.80 11.39
N PRO A 66 -10.38 -6.51 12.69
CA PRO A 66 -11.42 -5.85 13.49
C PRO A 66 -11.79 -4.45 12.95
N SER A 67 -10.79 -3.62 12.63
CA SER A 67 -11.01 -2.25 12.14
C SER A 67 -11.74 -2.25 10.80
N LEU A 68 -11.35 -3.12 9.87
CA LEU A 68 -12.00 -3.19 8.56
C LEU A 68 -13.40 -3.80 8.63
N ALA A 69 -13.64 -4.75 9.55
CA ALA A 69 -14.98 -5.30 9.77
C ALA A 69 -15.95 -4.25 10.34
N GLN A 70 -15.47 -3.36 11.21
CA GLN A 70 -16.26 -2.25 11.73
C GLN A 70 -16.73 -1.31 10.62
N TRP A 71 -15.86 -0.96 9.67
CA TRP A 71 -16.25 -0.08 8.55
C TRP A 71 -17.20 -0.73 7.57
N ALA A 72 -17.00 -2.01 7.25
CA ALA A 72 -17.93 -2.74 6.39
C ALA A 72 -19.36 -2.80 6.97
N GLN A 73 -19.49 -2.74 8.30
CA GLN A 73 -20.80 -2.63 8.97
C GLN A 73 -21.37 -1.21 8.88
N LEU A 74 -20.54 -0.16 8.93
CA LEU A 74 -20.99 1.23 8.85
C LEU A 74 -21.45 1.62 7.44
N ASP A 75 -20.77 1.10 6.42
CA ASP A 75 -21.06 1.45 5.01
C ASP A 75 -22.26 0.67 4.44
N THR A 76 -22.78 -0.35 5.13
CA THR A 76 -23.94 -1.12 4.69
C THR A 76 -25.25 -0.59 5.31
N ALA A 77 -26.17 -0.17 4.44
CA ALA A 77 -27.52 0.22 4.85
C ALA A 77 -28.22 -0.92 5.62
N PRO A 78 -28.99 -0.63 6.70
CA PRO A 78 -29.56 -1.66 7.57
C PRO A 78 -30.41 -2.71 6.83
N THR A 79 -31.08 -2.33 5.74
CA THR A 79 -31.95 -3.18 4.93
C THR A 79 -31.21 -4.13 3.98
N GLU A 80 -29.96 -3.83 3.62
CA GLU A 80 -29.16 -4.65 2.68
C GLU A 80 -28.30 -5.71 3.40
N ARG A 81 -28.13 -5.57 4.73
CA ARG A 81 -27.34 -6.50 5.57
C ARG A 81 -27.91 -7.91 5.62
N ALA A 82 -29.20 -8.09 5.41
CA ALA A 82 -29.87 -9.38 5.51
C ALA A 82 -29.71 -10.27 4.26
N SER A 83 -29.17 -9.73 3.16
CA SER A 83 -29.13 -10.42 1.85
C SER A 83 -27.78 -10.33 1.14
N ALA A 84 -26.81 -9.57 1.65
CA ALA A 84 -25.51 -9.38 1.02
C ALA A 84 -24.57 -10.58 1.27
N PRO A 85 -23.96 -11.16 0.21
CA PRO A 85 -22.93 -12.18 0.35
C PRO A 85 -21.63 -11.55 0.86
N GLN A 86 -21.32 -11.78 2.15
CA GLN A 86 -20.19 -11.22 2.91
C GLN A 86 -20.13 -9.67 3.00
N PRO A 87 -19.65 -9.12 4.13
CA PRO A 87 -19.39 -7.68 4.22
C PRO A 87 -18.32 -7.30 3.19
N ALA A 88 -18.65 -6.34 2.31
CA ALA A 88 -17.67 -5.75 1.41
C ALA A 88 -16.65 -4.97 2.24
N TYR A 89 -15.43 -5.48 2.33
CA TYR A 89 -14.34 -4.75 2.95
C TYR A 89 -13.92 -3.57 2.07
N PRO A 90 -13.46 -2.45 2.66
CA PRO A 90 -12.86 -1.39 1.88
C PRO A 90 -11.60 -1.91 1.18
N ASP A 91 -11.28 -1.28 0.05
CA ASP A 91 -10.05 -1.55 -0.64
C ASP A 91 -8.85 -1.07 0.17
N VAL A 92 -7.73 -1.76 0.07
CA VAL A 92 -6.56 -1.49 0.89
C VAL A 92 -5.42 -0.93 0.05
N LEU A 93 -4.83 0.16 0.53
CA LEU A 93 -3.55 0.69 0.08
C LEU A 93 -2.52 0.46 1.18
N VAL A 94 -1.31 -0.02 0.86
CA VAL A 94 -0.32 -0.34 1.91
C VAL A 94 0.96 0.46 1.72
N TRP A 95 1.40 1.15 2.77
CA TRP A 95 2.75 1.70 2.89
C TRP A 95 3.54 0.87 3.90
N ALA A 96 4.68 0.34 3.50
CA ALA A 96 5.51 -0.49 4.36
C ALA A 96 6.96 -0.04 4.31
N PHE A 97 7.61 0.00 5.48
CA PHE A 97 8.99 0.42 5.61
C PHE A 97 9.87 -0.70 6.15
N SER A 98 11.07 -0.83 5.59
CA SER A 98 12.11 -1.72 6.12
C SER A 98 11.59 -3.16 6.29
N ALA A 99 11.82 -3.78 7.46
CA ALA A 99 11.28 -5.09 7.83
C ALA A 99 9.74 -5.18 7.80
N GLY A 100 9.02 -4.06 7.93
CA GLY A 100 7.57 -4.01 7.78
C GLY A 100 7.10 -4.44 6.38
N CYS A 101 7.98 -4.34 5.37
CA CYS A 101 7.71 -4.85 4.03
C CYS A 101 7.45 -6.37 4.01
N VAL A 102 8.06 -7.15 4.91
CA VAL A 102 7.90 -8.61 4.96
C VAL A 102 6.47 -8.98 5.34
N GLY A 103 6.00 -8.46 6.48
CA GLY A 103 4.63 -8.68 6.94
C GLY A 103 3.61 -8.12 5.95
N ALA A 104 3.87 -6.93 5.40
CA ALA A 104 3.00 -6.28 4.42
C ALA A 104 2.87 -7.09 3.11
N ALA A 105 3.96 -7.62 2.56
CA ALA A 105 3.91 -8.45 1.36
C ALA A 105 3.05 -9.71 1.58
N GLY A 106 3.19 -10.36 2.74
CA GLY A 106 2.34 -11.50 3.09
C GLY A 106 0.87 -11.12 3.35
N LEU A 107 0.62 -9.97 4.00
CA LEU A 107 -0.73 -9.42 4.18
C LEU A 107 -1.40 -9.19 2.83
N VAL A 108 -0.71 -8.52 1.90
CA VAL A 108 -1.24 -8.18 0.57
C VAL A 108 -1.60 -9.42 -0.23
N ASN A 109 -0.71 -10.42 -0.28
CA ASN A 109 -0.98 -11.70 -0.95
C ASN A 109 -2.24 -12.39 -0.41
N TYR A 110 -2.39 -12.41 0.92
CA TYR A 110 -3.57 -12.99 1.55
C TYR A 110 -4.83 -12.16 1.28
N TRP A 111 -4.74 -10.84 1.45
CA TRP A 111 -5.90 -9.95 1.39
C TRP A 111 -6.49 -9.94 -0.01
N HIS A 112 -5.64 -9.77 -1.02
CA HIS A 112 -6.03 -9.80 -2.43
C HIS A 112 -6.69 -11.13 -2.82
N ARG A 113 -6.23 -12.25 -2.25
CA ARG A 113 -6.75 -13.58 -2.58
C ARG A 113 -8.06 -13.94 -1.87
N TYR A 114 -8.31 -13.42 -0.66
CA TYR A 114 -9.34 -13.96 0.23
C TYR A 114 -10.25 -12.96 0.94
N ARG A 115 -9.97 -11.65 0.87
CA ARG A 115 -10.67 -10.66 1.70
C ARG A 115 -11.18 -9.44 0.95
N GLY A 116 -10.45 -8.97 -0.06
CA GLY A 116 -10.88 -7.80 -0.82
C GLY A 116 -9.78 -7.30 -1.72
N THR A 117 -9.96 -6.10 -2.27
CA THR A 117 -8.97 -5.56 -3.19
C THR A 117 -7.83 -4.91 -2.45
N VAL A 118 -6.62 -5.14 -2.96
CA VAL A 118 -5.45 -4.33 -2.62
C VAL A 118 -5.13 -3.49 -3.85
N ARG A 119 -5.10 -2.18 -3.67
CA ARG A 119 -4.90 -1.20 -4.74
C ARG A 119 -3.44 -1.10 -5.15
N ALA A 120 -2.54 -1.02 -4.18
CA ALA A 120 -1.09 -1.07 -4.37
C ALA A 120 -0.36 -1.32 -3.05
N LEU A 121 0.90 -1.76 -3.17
CA LEU A 121 1.86 -1.85 -2.09
C LEU A 121 3.06 -0.94 -2.37
N PHE A 122 3.37 -0.05 -1.43
CA PHE A 122 4.57 0.79 -1.43
C PHE A 122 5.59 0.19 -0.47
N MET A 123 6.67 -0.34 -1.01
CA MET A 123 7.79 -0.90 -0.25
C MET A 123 8.89 0.17 -0.17
N VAL A 124 8.90 0.88 0.96
CA VAL A 124 9.92 1.87 1.28
C VAL A 124 11.09 1.14 1.95
N ASP A 125 12.22 1.11 1.26
CA ASP A 125 13.46 0.49 1.69
C ASP A 125 13.36 -0.96 2.16
N GLY A 126 12.45 -1.72 1.54
CA GLY A 126 12.28 -3.16 1.76
C GLY A 126 13.28 -4.01 0.98
N TRP A 127 14.59 -3.80 1.19
CA TRP A 127 15.65 -4.52 0.48
C TRP A 127 15.50 -6.04 0.62
N GLY A 128 15.58 -6.76 -0.51
CA GLY A 128 15.52 -8.23 -0.55
C GLY A 128 14.13 -8.84 -0.30
N VAL A 129 13.11 -8.05 0.06
CA VAL A 129 11.75 -8.56 0.25
C VAL A 129 11.09 -8.72 -1.12
N PRO A 130 10.66 -9.93 -1.54
CA PRO A 130 9.97 -10.10 -2.82
C PRO A 130 8.60 -9.41 -2.81
N GLY A 131 8.28 -8.71 -3.90
CA GLY A 131 6.96 -8.10 -4.08
C GLY A 131 5.93 -9.15 -4.52
N PRO A 132 4.66 -9.03 -4.12
CA PRO A 132 3.57 -9.84 -4.67
C PRO A 132 3.38 -9.51 -6.17
N SER A 133 3.26 -10.52 -7.03
CA SER A 133 3.06 -10.32 -8.48
C SER A 133 1.62 -10.00 -8.87
N VAL A 134 0.69 -10.07 -7.91
CA VAL A 134 -0.77 -9.96 -8.15
C VAL A 134 -1.30 -8.53 -8.00
N VAL A 135 -0.50 -7.60 -7.50
CA VAL A 135 -0.89 -6.20 -7.29
C VAL A 135 0.22 -5.25 -7.75
N PRO A 136 -0.10 -3.97 -8.02
CA PRO A 136 0.92 -2.96 -8.25
C PRO A 136 1.86 -2.81 -7.04
N VAL A 137 3.17 -2.80 -7.29
CA VAL A 137 4.20 -2.67 -6.24
C VAL A 137 5.16 -1.53 -6.60
N HIS A 138 5.20 -0.52 -5.75
CA HIS A 138 6.13 0.61 -5.86
C HIS A 138 7.28 0.44 -4.88
N ARG A 139 8.49 0.76 -5.32
CA ARG A 139 9.68 0.73 -4.46
C ARG A 139 10.27 2.11 -4.34
N LEU A 140 10.60 2.48 -3.12
CA LEU A 140 11.34 3.69 -2.80
C LEU A 140 12.60 3.24 -2.07
N SER A 141 13.78 3.57 -2.59
CA SER A 141 15.07 3.16 -2.00
C SER A 141 15.82 4.38 -1.47
N HIS A 142 16.55 4.21 -0.36
CA HIS A 142 17.29 5.31 0.25
C HIS A 142 18.56 5.71 -0.51
N ASP A 143 18.95 4.93 -1.52
CA ASP A 143 20.04 5.24 -2.43
C ASP A 143 19.91 4.43 -3.74
N TRP A 144 20.79 4.71 -4.69
CA TRP A 144 20.88 4.02 -5.98
C TRP A 144 21.30 2.54 -5.85
N ILE A 145 22.21 2.20 -4.93
CA ILE A 145 22.75 0.83 -4.80
C ILE A 145 21.65 -0.11 -4.33
N THR A 146 20.93 0.28 -3.28
CA THR A 146 19.78 -0.45 -2.76
C THR A 146 18.72 -0.58 -3.85
N HIS A 147 18.50 0.46 -4.65
CA HIS A 147 17.55 0.42 -5.76
C HIS A 147 17.87 -0.68 -6.79
N VAL A 148 19.09 -0.70 -7.33
CA VAL A 148 19.47 -1.66 -8.39
C VAL A 148 19.69 -3.08 -7.87
N THR A 149 20.03 -3.23 -6.59
CA THR A 149 20.21 -4.55 -5.93
C THR A 149 18.94 -5.07 -5.27
N SER A 150 17.83 -4.32 -5.33
CA SER A 150 16.49 -4.76 -4.93
C SER A 150 15.61 -5.02 -6.15
N PRO A 151 16.02 -5.86 -7.13
CA PRO A 151 15.32 -5.91 -8.40
C PRO A 151 13.87 -6.35 -8.16
N CYS A 152 12.95 -5.48 -8.53
CA CYS A 152 11.52 -5.70 -8.47
C CYS A 152 11.15 -6.54 -9.69
N TRP A 153 11.44 -7.84 -9.63
CA TRP A 153 11.16 -8.74 -10.75
C TRP A 153 9.66 -8.69 -11.06
N GLY A 154 9.33 -8.17 -12.24
CA GLY A 154 7.94 -8.05 -12.69
C GLY A 154 7.15 -6.85 -12.15
N CYS A 155 7.80 -5.77 -11.73
CA CYS A 155 7.10 -4.54 -11.35
C CYS A 155 7.02 -3.57 -12.55
N PRO A 156 5.85 -3.42 -13.20
CA PRO A 156 5.68 -2.52 -14.34
C PRO A 156 5.53 -1.03 -13.94
N THR A 157 5.71 -0.72 -12.65
CA THR A 157 5.29 0.54 -12.03
C THR A 157 6.47 1.43 -11.65
N ALA A 158 6.25 2.75 -11.65
CA ALA A 158 7.31 3.71 -11.35
C ALA A 158 7.92 3.48 -9.96
N HIS A 159 9.25 3.57 -9.90
CA HIS A 159 10.05 3.41 -8.70
C HIS A 159 10.75 4.72 -8.34
N PHE A 160 11.32 4.80 -7.15
CA PHE A 160 12.12 5.94 -6.71
C PHE A 160 13.41 5.47 -6.04
N TYR A 161 14.48 6.24 -6.23
CA TYR A 161 15.68 6.16 -5.41
C TYR A 161 16.15 7.55 -5.03
N ALA A 162 16.65 7.70 -3.80
CA ALA A 162 17.20 8.97 -3.36
C ALA A 162 18.56 9.23 -4.02
N ASP A 163 18.78 10.48 -4.41
CA ASP A 163 20.03 10.98 -4.98
C ASP A 163 20.20 12.47 -4.61
N PRO A 164 21.16 12.83 -3.72
CA PRO A 164 22.12 11.93 -3.09
C PRO A 164 21.44 10.91 -2.15
N GLY A 165 22.09 9.76 -1.97
CA GLY A 165 21.63 8.75 -1.01
C GLY A 165 21.54 9.30 0.41
N VAL A 166 20.54 8.84 1.18
CA VAL A 166 20.24 9.28 2.55
C VAL A 166 20.30 8.11 3.53
N PRO A 167 20.49 8.34 4.84
CA PRO A 167 20.34 7.29 5.83
C PRO A 167 18.97 6.60 5.72
N HIS A 168 18.95 5.27 5.84
CA HIS A 168 17.75 4.42 5.81
C HIS A 168 16.51 5.03 6.49
N ARG A 169 16.65 5.50 7.73
CA ARG A 169 15.54 6.09 8.51
C ARG A 169 15.10 7.46 8.01
N GLN A 170 15.98 8.24 7.40
CA GLN A 170 15.65 9.57 6.88
C GLN A 170 14.60 9.48 5.76
N LEU A 171 14.70 8.44 4.90
CA LEU A 171 13.70 8.19 3.85
C LEU A 171 12.28 8.04 4.42
N TRP A 172 12.14 7.44 5.60
CA TRP A 172 10.84 7.23 6.23
C TRP A 172 10.40 8.38 7.13
N ARG A 173 11.32 8.94 7.92
CA ARG A 173 11.00 9.97 8.92
C ARG A 173 10.65 11.32 8.28
N SER A 174 11.30 11.66 7.17
CA SER A 174 11.16 12.96 6.51
C SER A 174 11.24 12.81 4.99
N PRO A 175 10.32 12.06 4.36
CA PRO A 175 10.33 11.77 2.93
C PRO A 175 10.21 13.03 2.04
N ASP A 176 9.65 14.10 2.58
CA ASP A 176 9.55 15.42 1.96
C ASP A 176 10.92 16.11 1.79
N GLN A 177 11.90 15.71 2.60
CA GLN A 177 13.28 16.22 2.56
C GLN A 177 14.23 15.30 1.77
N VAL A 178 13.71 14.24 1.15
CA VAL A 178 14.53 13.26 0.42
C VAL A 178 14.32 13.41 -1.06
N ALA A 179 15.23 14.15 -1.70
CA ALA A 179 15.27 14.30 -3.16
C ALA A 179 15.80 13.04 -3.84
N GLY A 180 15.41 12.85 -5.09
CA GLY A 180 15.90 11.75 -5.92
C GLY A 180 15.19 11.69 -7.25
N TRP A 181 15.12 10.48 -7.78
CA TRP A 181 14.61 10.23 -9.13
C TRP A 181 13.48 9.23 -9.09
N GLN A 182 12.34 9.62 -9.64
CA GLN A 182 11.31 8.67 -10.05
C GLN A 182 11.68 8.10 -11.41
N VAL A 183 11.78 6.77 -11.47
CA VAL A 183 12.18 6.01 -12.65
C VAL A 183 10.96 5.27 -13.19
N GLY A 184 10.61 5.55 -14.45
CA GLY A 184 9.57 4.83 -15.17
C GLY A 184 10.10 3.55 -15.84
N PRO A 185 9.25 2.86 -16.64
CA PRO A 185 9.68 1.81 -17.54
C PRO A 185 10.86 2.21 -18.44
N PRO A 186 11.64 1.24 -18.96
CA PRO A 186 12.73 1.52 -19.88
C PRO A 186 12.30 2.40 -21.06
N GLY A 187 13.00 3.51 -21.28
CA GLY A 187 12.70 4.49 -22.34
C GLY A 187 11.89 5.70 -21.89
N GLU A 188 11.33 5.69 -20.67
CA GLU A 188 10.77 6.89 -20.07
C GLU A 188 11.84 7.73 -19.37
N ALA A 189 11.70 9.06 -19.43
CA ALA A 189 12.60 9.97 -18.75
C ALA A 189 12.39 9.90 -17.23
N SER A 190 13.48 9.84 -16.47
CA SER A 190 13.42 9.96 -15.02
C SER A 190 12.97 11.38 -14.63
N LEU A 191 12.12 11.46 -13.60
CA LEU A 191 11.64 12.72 -13.04
C LEU A 191 12.36 13.03 -11.73
N ALA A 192 12.95 14.22 -11.62
CA ALA A 192 13.46 14.72 -10.34
C ALA A 192 12.30 15.06 -9.41
N VAL A 193 12.27 14.43 -8.24
CA VAL A 193 11.14 14.51 -7.30
C VAL A 193 11.62 14.17 -5.88
N ASN A 194 10.82 14.45 -4.84
CA ASN A 194 11.09 13.93 -3.50
C ASN A 194 10.28 12.64 -3.21
N ALA A 195 10.68 11.89 -2.18
CA ALA A 195 10.03 10.63 -1.82
C ALA A 195 8.57 10.80 -1.39
N ALA A 196 8.22 11.91 -0.72
CA ALA A 196 6.85 12.20 -0.30
C ALA A 196 5.91 12.38 -1.48
N ASP A 197 6.33 13.14 -2.49
CA ASP A 197 5.56 13.39 -3.71
C ASP A 197 5.30 12.08 -4.47
N VAL A 198 6.26 11.15 -4.49
CA VAL A 198 6.06 9.81 -5.07
C VAL A 198 5.00 9.05 -4.29
N LEU A 199 5.08 9.00 -2.96
CA LEU A 199 4.08 8.32 -2.12
C LEU A 199 2.69 8.93 -2.31
N ILE A 200 2.57 10.26 -2.25
CA ILE A 200 1.29 10.97 -2.35
C ILE A 200 0.68 10.82 -3.73
N SER A 201 1.44 11.10 -4.79
CA SER A 201 0.93 11.11 -6.17
C SER A 201 0.40 9.74 -6.58
N TRP A 202 1.17 8.67 -6.33
CA TRP A 202 0.73 7.32 -6.63
C TRP A 202 -0.38 6.85 -5.71
N SER A 203 -0.38 7.22 -4.44
CA SER A 203 -1.49 6.87 -3.53
C SER A 203 -2.81 7.50 -3.95
N ARG A 204 -2.79 8.78 -4.36
CA ARG A 204 -3.96 9.46 -4.95
C ARG A 204 -4.42 8.80 -6.24
N TYR A 205 -3.48 8.47 -7.12
CA TYR A 205 -3.76 7.78 -8.38
C TYR A 205 -4.55 6.48 -8.13
N TYR A 206 -4.16 5.68 -7.14
CA TYR A 206 -4.85 4.44 -6.80
C TYR A 206 -6.17 4.64 -6.05
N GLY A 207 -6.28 5.70 -5.23
CA GLY A 207 -7.50 6.03 -4.50
C GLY A 207 -8.62 6.58 -5.40
N GLN A 208 -8.27 7.26 -6.50
CA GLN A 208 -9.23 7.93 -7.38
C GLN A 208 -9.67 7.07 -8.58
N ARG A 209 -8.91 6.02 -8.93
CA ARG A 209 -9.23 5.19 -10.11
C ARG A 209 -10.25 4.08 -9.79
N PRO A 210 -11.23 3.83 -10.67
CA PRO A 210 -11.94 2.55 -10.68
C PRO A 210 -10.94 1.41 -10.87
N LEU A 211 -11.20 0.25 -10.25
CA LEU A 211 -10.37 -0.94 -10.47
C LEU A 211 -10.33 -1.31 -11.94
N ASP A 212 -9.17 -1.72 -12.45
CA ASP A 212 -9.05 -2.34 -13.77
C ASP A 212 -10.01 -3.55 -13.86
N PRO A 213 -10.77 -3.74 -14.95
CA PRO A 213 -11.59 -4.93 -15.18
C PRO A 213 -10.89 -6.26 -14.86
N TYR A 214 -9.57 -6.38 -15.08
CA TYR A 214 -8.79 -7.57 -14.69
C TYR A 214 -8.66 -7.73 -13.17
N GLN A 215 -8.44 -6.64 -12.44
CA GLN A 215 -8.46 -6.65 -10.97
C GLN A 215 -9.87 -6.93 -10.42
N GLN A 216 -10.92 -6.51 -11.14
CA GLN A 216 -12.31 -6.85 -10.79
C GLN A 216 -12.62 -8.34 -11.01
N LEU A 217 -12.12 -8.94 -12.10
CA LEU A 217 -12.35 -10.36 -12.42
C LEU A 217 -11.68 -11.31 -11.41
N ILE A 218 -10.48 -10.97 -10.93
CA ILE A 218 -9.76 -11.78 -9.92
C ILE A 218 -10.42 -11.65 -8.54
N THR A 219 -10.89 -10.46 -8.17
CA THR A 219 -11.56 -10.22 -6.87
C THR A 219 -12.92 -10.90 -6.76
N HIS A 220 -13.65 -11.09 -7.87
CA HIS A 220 -14.96 -11.76 -7.88
C HIS A 220 -14.88 -13.26 -8.19
N ASN A 221 -13.73 -13.78 -8.65
CA ASN A 221 -13.57 -15.20 -8.95
C ASN A 221 -12.12 -15.70 -8.70
N PRO A 222 -11.76 -16.01 -7.44
CA PRO A 222 -10.39 -16.39 -7.06
C PRO A 222 -9.90 -17.72 -7.66
N LYS A 223 -10.74 -18.43 -8.43
CA LYS A 223 -10.37 -19.66 -9.17
C LYS A 223 -9.74 -19.39 -10.55
N MET A 224 -9.73 -18.14 -11.02
CA MET A 224 -9.23 -17.73 -12.33
C MET A 224 -7.77 -17.22 -12.28
N LEU A 225 -6.90 -17.83 -11.45
CA LEU A 225 -5.47 -17.59 -11.61
C LEU A 225 -5.02 -18.31 -12.89
N PRO A 226 -4.28 -17.66 -13.81
CA PRO A 226 -3.63 -18.39 -14.89
C PRO A 226 -2.70 -19.41 -14.23
N MET A 227 -2.87 -20.68 -14.57
CA MET A 227 -1.85 -21.68 -14.24
C MET A 227 -0.59 -21.24 -14.95
N SER A 228 0.40 -20.79 -14.16
CA SER A 228 1.74 -20.55 -14.65
C SER A 228 2.27 -21.89 -15.18
N ASN A 229 2.50 -21.97 -16.49
CA ASN A 229 3.28 -23.02 -17.12
C ASN A 229 4.75 -22.92 -16.70
#